data_AF-A0A973GAN4-F1
#
_entry.id   AF-A0A973GAN4-F1
#
_cell.length_a   1.000
_cell.length_b   1.000
_cell.length_c   1.000
_cell.angle_alpha   90.00
_cell.angle_beta   90.00
_cell.angle_gamma   90.00
#
_symmetry.space_group_name_H-M   'P 1'
#
loop_
_entity.id
_entity.type
_entity.pdbx_description
1 polymer ?
#
loop_
_entity_poly.entity_id
_entity_poly.type
_entity_poly.pdbx_seq_one_letter_code
_entity_poly.pdbx_strand_id
1 'polypeptide(L)' 'MLADALEHLVRGIVDHPDDVQVGARTLRRGEVLEVRVHPE' A
#
# COMPACT_ATOMS: atom_id res chain seq x y z
N MET A 1 3.36 -6.00 9.57
CA MET A 1 2.49 -7.17 9.26
C MET A 1 1.38 -6.83 8.28
N LEU A 2 0.40 -5.96 8.60
CA LEU A 2 -0.72 -5.68 7.69
C LEU A 2 -0.29 -4.83 6.48
N ALA A 3 0.55 -3.81 6.71
CA ALA A 3 1.13 -3.00 5.65
C ALA A 3 1.98 -3.84 4.69
N ASP A 4 2.87 -4.70 5.22
CA ASP A 4 3.73 -5.58 4.40
C ASP A 4 2.91 -6.59 3.57
N ALA A 5 1.84 -7.14 4.15
CA ALA A 5 0.94 -8.04 3.44
C ALA A 5 0.18 -7.33 2.32
N LEU A 6 -0.26 -6.09 2.57
CA LEU A 6 -0.90 -5.25 1.56
C LEU A 6 0.08 -4.88 0.45
N GLU A 7 1.32 -4.53 0.78
CA GLU A 7 2.38 -4.26 -0.20
C GLU A 7 2.62 -5.47 -1.11
N HIS A 8 2.78 -6.66 -0.53
CA HIS A 8 2.98 -7.89 -1.31
C HIS A 8 1.79 -8.21 -2.22
N LEU A 9 0.56 -8.06 -1.72
CA LEU A 9 -0.66 -8.27 -2.50
C LEU A 9 -0.73 -7.30 -3.69
N VAL A 10 -0.48 -6.01 -3.45
CA VAL A 10 -0.57 -4.97 -4.48
C VAL A 10 0.51 -5.17 -5.55
N ARG A 11 1.74 -5.53 -5.15
CA ARG A 11 2.80 -5.88 -6.11
C ARG A 11 2.45 -7.04 -7.04
N GLY A 12 1.60 -7.97 -6.61
CA GLY A 12 1.17 -9.09 -7.45
C GLY A 12 0.11 -8.75 -8.49
N ILE A 13 -0.49 -7.55 -8.45
CA ILE A 13 -1.63 -7.16 -9.31
C ILE A 13 -1.36 -5.92 -10.18
N VAL A 14 -0.22 -5.24 -10.02
CA VAL A 14 0.17 -4.06 -10.80
C VAL A 14 1.26 -4.38 -11.81
N ASP A 15 1.32 -3.61 -12.89
CA ASP A 15 2.32 -3.77 -13.96
C ASP A 15 3.74 -3.37 -13.49
N HIS A 16 3.83 -2.40 -12.58
CA HIS A 16 5.07 -1.87 -12.02
C HIS A 16 5.13 -2.12 -10.50
N PRO A 17 5.57 -3.32 -10.07
CA PRO A 17 5.58 -3.69 -8.64
C PRO A 17 6.57 -2.88 -7.80
N ASP A 18 7.60 -2.32 -8.44
CA ASP A 18 8.62 -1.54 -7.75
C ASP A 18 8.10 -0.15 -7.32
N ASP A 19 7.02 0.32 -7.96
CA ASP A 19 6.43 1.64 -7.74
C ASP A 19 5.24 1.64 -6.76
N VAL A 20 5.13 0.59 -5.96
CA VAL A 20 4.11 0.45 -4.92
C VAL A 20 4.64 1.02 -3.60
N GLN A 21 3.93 2.01 -3.07
CA GLN A 21 4.21 2.58 -1.75
C GLN A 21 2.99 2.39 -0.84
N VAL A 22 3.21 1.79 0.34
CA VAL A 22 2.18 1.64 1.37
C VAL A 22 2.54 2.52 2.58
N GLY A 23 1.62 3.40 2.97
CA GLY A 23 1.74 4.25 4.15
C GLY A 23 0.68 3.91 5.18
N ALA A 24 1.00 4.07 6.46
CA ALA A 24 0.02 3.96 7.55
C ALA A 24 -0.28 5.34 8.13
N ARG A 25 -1.56 5.61 8.40
CA ARG A 25 -2.01 6.83 9.08
C ARG A 25 -2.91 6.45 10.26
N THR A 26 -2.52 6.86 11.45
CA THR A 26 -3.36 6.72 12.64
C THR A 26 -4.37 7.84 12.70
N LEU A 27 -5.66 7.49 12.76
CA LEU A 27 -6.78 8.40 12.91
C LEU A 27 -7.47 8.16 14.26
N ARG A 28 -8.36 9.09 14.66
CA ARG A 28 -9.14 8.98 15.91
C ARG A 28 -10.00 7.70 16.00
N ARG A 29 -10.29 7.04 14.87
CA ARG A 29 -11.09 5.81 14.78
C ARG A 29 -10.32 4.62 14.20
N GLY A 30 -9.01 4.56 14.42
CA GLY A 30 -8.18 3.42 14.00
C GLY A 30 -7.12 3.79 12.97
N GLU A 31 -6.55 2.77 12.33
CA GLU A 31 -5.48 2.92 11.35
C GLU A 31 -6.05 2.82 9.92
N VAL A 32 -5.54 3.68 9.04
CA VAL A 32 -5.77 3.62 7.60
C VAL A 32 -4.46 3.29 6.91
N LEU A 33 -4.50 2.34 5.99
CA LEU A 33 -3.39 2.04 5.09
C LEU A 33 -3.67 2.71 3.74
N GLU A 34 -2.77 3.59 3.30
CA GLU A 34 -2.81 4.24 2.01
C GLU A 34 -1.88 3.54 1.04
N VAL A 35 -2.37 3.27 -0.17
CA VAL A 35 -1.59 2.69 -1.25
C VAL A 35 -1.43 3.74 -2.35
N ARG A 36 -0.20 3.95 -2.80
CA ARG A 36 0.13 4.77 -3.96
C ARG A 36 0.83 3.90 -4.99
N VAL A 37 0.36 3.98 -6.22
CA VAL A 37 0.94 3.32 -7.41
C VAL A 37 1.17 4.42 -8.44
N HIS A 38 2.33 4.45 -9.10
CA HIS A 38 2.62 5.49 -10.09
C HIS A 38 1.63 5.45 -11.27
N PRO A 39 1.20 6.62 -11.79
CA PRO A 39 0.12 6.72 -12.77
C PRO A 39 0.60 6.97 -14.22
N GLU A 40 1.74 6.45 -14.64
CA GLU A 40 2.22 6.68 -16.02
C GLU A 40 1.27 6.18 -17.12
#